data_AF-A0A483ADS6-F1
#
_entry.id   AF-A0A483ADS6-F1
#
_cell.length_a   1.000
_cell.length_b   1.000
_cell.length_c   1.000
_cell.angle_alpha   90.00
_cell.angle_beta   90.00
_cell.angle_gamma   90.00
#
_symmetry.space_group_name_H-M   'P 1'
#
loop_
_entity.id
_entity.type
_entity.pdbx_description
1 polymer ?
#
loop_
_entity_poly.entity_id
_entity_poly.type
_entity_poly.pdbx_seq_one_letter_code
_entity_poly.pdbx_strand_id
1 'polypeptide(L)' 'MLDILESNKHNAINLGDNFYKIRLKNSSNPSGKSGSFRVVYFFKTNENEIYLLDIYSKNDVSSISKSKLIQLAKTSHLIQ' A
#
# COMPACT_ATOMS: atom_id res chain seq x y z
N MET A 1 -8.93 -6.64 5.24
CA MET A 1 -8.07 -5.79 4.37
C MET A 1 -8.89 -5.26 3.20
N LEU A 2 -9.61 -6.14 2.49
CA LEU A 2 -10.69 -5.72 1.58
C LEU A 2 -11.65 -4.74 2.26
N ASP A 3 -12.10 -5.05 3.48
CA ASP A 3 -13.03 -4.18 4.23
C ASP A 3 -12.47 -2.76 4.46
N ILE A 4 -11.15 -2.63 4.60
CA ILE A 4 -10.52 -1.32 4.76
C ILE A 4 -10.58 -0.56 3.44
N LEU A 5 -10.25 -1.22 2.33
CA LEU A 5 -10.26 -0.65 0.97
C LEU A 5 -11.69 -0.33 0.47
N GLU A 6 -12.68 -1.11 0.87
CA GLU A 6 -14.09 -0.89 0.50
C GLU A 6 -14.77 0.16 1.39
N SER A 7 -14.24 0.39 2.59
CA SER A 7 -14.76 1.44 3.46
C SER A 7 -14.26 2.82 3.02
N ASN A 8 -15.15 3.81 2.98
CA ASN A 8 -14.79 5.24 2.91
C ASN A 8 -13.99 5.74 4.13
N LYS A 9 -13.50 4.84 4.99
CA LYS A 9 -12.76 5.11 6.23
C LYS A 9 -11.29 4.70 6.16
N HIS A 10 -10.73 4.45 4.97
CA HIS A 10 -9.30 4.25 4.83
C HIS A 10 -8.53 5.57 4.79
N ASN A 11 -7.48 5.70 5.61
CA ASN A 11 -6.52 6.80 5.54
C ASN A 11 -5.46 6.54 4.46
N ALA A 12 -5.89 6.23 3.23
CA ALA A 12 -5.00 6.04 2.10
C ALA A 12 -4.32 7.37 1.77
N ILE A 13 -2.99 7.34 1.68
CA ILE A 13 -2.18 8.49 1.28
C ILE A 13 -1.84 8.35 -0.19
N ASN A 14 -2.22 9.34 -0.98
CA ASN A 14 -1.80 9.47 -2.37
C ASN A 14 -0.28 9.74 -2.44
N LEU A 15 0.44 8.94 -3.21
CA LEU A 15 1.89 9.04 -3.44
C LEU A 15 2.24 9.62 -4.83
N GLY A 16 1.23 10.05 -5.60
CA GLY A 16 1.31 10.48 -7.00
C GLY A 16 1.11 9.32 -7.98
N ASP A 17 0.81 9.62 -9.23
CA ASP A 17 0.74 8.66 -10.35
C ASP A 17 -0.05 7.38 -10.06
N ASN A 18 -1.22 7.52 -9.44
CA ASN A 18 -2.10 6.43 -9.01
C ASN A 18 -1.50 5.45 -7.98
N PHE A 19 -0.38 5.79 -7.35
CA PHE A 19 0.15 5.06 -6.21
C PHE A 19 -0.47 5.56 -4.91
N TYR A 20 -0.79 4.62 -4.03
CA TYR A 20 -1.40 4.90 -2.75
C TYR A 20 -0.78 4.03 -1.66
N LYS A 21 -0.86 4.51 -0.42
CA LYS A 21 -0.37 3.77 0.74
C LYS A 21 -1.33 3.82 1.91
N ILE A 22 -1.56 2.66 2.52
CA ILE A 22 -2.36 2.54 3.74
C ILE A 22 -1.48 2.07 4.89
N ARG A 23 -1.72 2.64 6.07
CA ARG A 23 -1.13 2.18 7.32
C ARG A 23 -2.09 1.18 7.98
N LEU A 24 -1.65 -0.06 8.10
CA LEU A 24 -2.36 -1.09 8.84
C LEU A 24 -1.77 -1.21 10.23
N LYS A 25 -2.64 -1.18 11.24
CA LYS A 25 -2.27 -1.59 12.60
C LYS A 25 -2.43 -3.11 12.67
N ASN A 26 -1.41 -3.81 13.15
CA ASN A 26 -1.58 -5.21 13.55
C ASN A 26 -2.34 -5.24 14.89
N SER A 27 -3.64 -5.50 14.84
CA SER A 27 -4.53 -5.54 16.01
C SER A 27 -4.58 -6.91 16.70
N SER A 28 -3.89 -7.93 16.18
CA SER A 28 -3.99 -9.33 16.65
C SER A 28 -2.87 -9.79 17.58
N ASN A 29 -1.98 -8.91 18.04
CA ASN A 29 -0.90 -9.29 18.98
C ASN A 29 -1.21 -8.82 20.42
N PRO A 30 -1.28 -9.73 21.42
CA PRO A 30 -1.46 -9.38 22.84
C PRO A 30 -0.17 -8.88 23.54
N SER A 31 0.95 -8.76 22.83
CA SER A 31 2.30 -8.54 23.41
C SER A 31 2.78 -7.08 23.46
N GLY A 32 1.89 -6.09 23.31
CA GLY A 32 2.22 -4.66 23.52
C GLY A 32 3.11 -4.00 22.44
N LYS A 33 3.59 -4.74 21.43
CA LYS A 33 4.27 -4.19 20.25
C LYS A 33 3.48 -4.54 18.99
N SER A 34 2.48 -3.73 18.68
CA SER A 34 1.73 -3.83 17.42
C SER A 34 2.63 -3.35 16.27
N GLY A 35 3.29 -4.27 15.57
CA GLY A 35 4.01 -3.96 14.33
C GLY A 35 3.05 -3.33 13.33
N SER A 36 3.23 -2.05 13.02
CA SER A 36 2.42 -1.37 12.01
C SER A 36 3.00 -1.68 10.62
N PHE A 37 2.15 -2.16 9.73
CA PHE A 37 2.49 -2.42 8.34
C PHE A 37 2.09 -1.24 7.47
N ARG A 38 2.83 -1.06 6.38
CA ARG A 38 2.44 -0.19 5.28
C ARG A 38 2.21 -1.06 4.07
N VAL A 39 1.03 -0.91 3.48
CA VAL A 39 0.69 -1.54 2.21
C VAL A 39 0.71 -0.45 1.15
N VAL A 40 1.37 -0.73 0.04
CA VAL A 40 1.39 0.13 -1.12
C VAL A 40 0.67 -0.55 -2.26
N TYR A 41 -0.19 0.20 -2.94
CA TYR A 41 -0.97 -0.30 -4.06
C TYR A 41 -1.01 0.72 -5.20
N PHE A 42 -1.27 0.22 -6.40
CA PHE A 42 -1.56 1.00 -7.59
C PHE A 42 -3.05 0.91 -7.91
N PHE A 43 -3.68 2.05 -8.18
CA PHE A 43 -5.09 2.10 -8.58
C PHE A 43 -5.20 2.26 -10.10
N LYS A 44 -5.58 1.20 -10.79
CA LYS A 44 -5.81 1.20 -12.23
C LYS A 44 -7.19 1.78 -12.51
N THR A 45 -7.26 3.11 -12.61
CA THR A 45 -8.52 3.88 -12.73
C THR A 45 -9.42 3.41 -13.87
N ASN A 46 -8.83 3.04 -15.02
CA ASN A 46 -9.59 2.64 -16.20
C ASN A 46 -10.33 1.31 -16.01
N GLU A 47 -9.80 0.43 -15.17
CA GLU A 47 -10.36 -0.89 -14.86
C GLU A 47 -11.09 -0.88 -13.51
N ASN A 48 -10.99 0.22 -12.75
CA ASN A 48 -11.45 0.35 -11.37
C ASN A 48 -10.86 -0.75 -10.46
N GLU A 49 -9.58 -1.08 -10.68
CA GLU A 49 -8.90 -2.18 -9.99
C GLU A 49 -7.75 -1.71 -9.10
N ILE A 50 -7.53 -2.43 -8.00
CA ILE A 50 -6.43 -2.19 -7.06
C ILE A 50 -5.41 -3.32 -7.16
N TYR A 51 -4.15 -2.94 -7.37
CA TYR A 51 -3.02 -3.86 -7.45
C TYR A 51 -2.08 -3.64 -6.26
N LEU A 52 -1.95 -4.64 -5.40
CA LEU A 52 -1.01 -4.60 -4.29
C LEU A 52 0.41 -4.75 -4.81
N LEU A 53 1.26 -3.75 -4.55
CA LEU A 53 2.63 -3.73 -5.04
C LEU A 53 3.64 -4.21 -4.01
N ASP A 54 3.44 -3.81 -2.75
CA ASP A 54 4.39 -4.12 -1.68
C ASP A 54 3.74 -4.02 -0.29
N ILE A 55 4.30 -4.76 0.66
CA ILE A 55 3.97 -4.69 2.09
C ILE A 55 5.25 -4.71 2.91
N TYR A 56 5.38 -3.77 3.84
CA TYR A 56 6.57 -3.67 4.68
C TYR A 56 6.24 -3.18 6.09
N SER A 57 7.03 -3.64 7.07
CA SER A 57 6.92 -3.16 8.45
C SER A 57 7.48 -1.75 8.58
N LYS A 58 6.98 -0.98 9.56
CA LYS A 58 7.54 0.33 9.89
C LYS A 58 9.05 0.29 10.18
N ASN A 59 9.54 -0.80 10.75
CA ASN A 59 10.90 -0.92 11.23
C ASN A 59 11.90 -1.29 10.12
N ASP A 60 11.43 -1.86 9.01
CA ASP A 60 12.31 -2.35 7.95
C ASP A 60 12.61 -1.24 6.94
N VAL A 61 11.62 -0.39 6.65
CA VAL A 61 11.74 0.67 5.64
C VAL A 61 11.01 1.94 6.10
N SER A 62 11.75 3.06 6.13
CA SER A 62 11.20 4.38 6.50
C SER A 62 10.26 4.94 5.43
N SER A 63 10.65 4.83 4.16
CA SER A 63 9.86 5.17 2.98
C SER A 63 10.25 4.35 1.76
N ILE A 64 9.28 4.07 0.88
CA ILE A 64 9.53 3.51 -0.45
C ILE A 64 9.72 4.68 -1.42
N SER A 65 10.74 4.61 -2.29
CA SER A 65 11.00 5.67 -3.27
C SER A 65 10.01 5.58 -4.44
N LYS A 66 9.73 6.73 -5.08
CA LYS A 66 8.90 6.78 -6.29
C LYS A 66 9.46 5.92 -7.42
N SER A 67 10.79 5.90 -7.59
CA SER A 67 11.46 5.05 -8.60
C SER A 67 11.19 3.56 -8.38
N LYS A 68 11.18 3.10 -7.13
CA LYS A 68 10.86 1.71 -6.80
C LYS A 68 9.41 1.37 -7.11
N LEU A 69 8.48 2.29 -6.86
CA LEU A 69 7.06 2.10 -7.19
C LEU A 69 6.83 1.97 -8.70
N ILE A 70 7.45 2.85 -9.48
CA ILE A 70 7.41 2.78 -10.94
C ILE A 70 7.99 1.45 -11.43
N GLN A 71 9.11 1.02 -10.87
CA GLN A 71 9.71 -0.27 -11.21
C GLN A 71 8.76 -1.44 -10.92
N LEU A 72 8.16 -1.48 -9.71
CA LEU A 72 7.21 -2.53 -9.34
C LEU A 72 6.00 -2.56 -10.27
N ALA A 73 5.45 -1.41 -10.63
CA ALA A 73 4.33 -1.31 -11.55
C ALA A 73 4.69 -1.73 -12.99
N LYS A 74 5.89 -1.38 -13.49
CA LYS A 74 6.39 -1.84 -14.80
C LYS A 74 6.59 -3.36 -14.83
N THR A 75 7.24 -3.92 -13.80
CA THR A 75 7.43 -5.38 -13.69
C THR A 75 6.10 -6.13 -13.57
N SER A 76 5.09 -5.49 -13.00
CA SER A 76 3.72 -6.01 -12.90
C SER A 76 2.86 -5.69 -14.13
N HIS A 77 3.43 -5.10 -15.18
CA HIS A 77 2.75 -4.72 -16.44
C HIS A 77 1.56 -3.75 -16.28
N LEU A 78 1.53 -2.97 -15.20
CA LEU A 78 0.44 -2.03 -14.90
C LEU A 78 0.59 -0.70 -15.63
N ILE A 79 1.85 -0.33 -15.92
CA ILE A 79 2.25 0.88 -16.63
C ILE A 79 3.34 0.54 -17.66
N GLN A 80 3.43 1.33 -18.73
CA GLN A 80 4.42 1.17 -19.81
C GLN A 80 5.76 1.83 -19.44
#